data_AF-A0A9P7A9G2-F1
#
_entry.id   AF-A0A9P7A9G2-F1
#
_cell.length_a   1.000
_cell.length_b   1.000
_cell.length_c   1.000
_cell.angle_alpha   90.00
_cell.angle_beta   90.00
_cell.angle_gamma   90.00
#
_symmetry.space_group_name_H-M   'P 1'
#
loop_
_entity.id
_entity.type
_entity.pdbx_description
1 polymer ?
#
loop_
_entity_poly.entity_id
_entity_poly.type
_entity_poly.pdbx_seq_one_letter_code
_entity_poly.pdbx_strand_id
1 'polypeptide(L)'
;RQRLKASDFNEVTQDLLAIATSIYRCLVVTREPFPQTLISETLLAKEAWREASKLAGLTIQLTPSLVKMMTRRTSQVRGELKTKMRALTASFFGFRTSQSIATMTHNRDLAESLKDGTCFVFKDWEKKSGIYKTGLIQSAVNDMWFANRNDEGVIYSKYFDPLPVKLLALILTAIECCLDEWITGMKEDIKFSSTAYTPVYLVHLSSLQRFDERTSHYKLLEKIRVNILDVAQYVGGHLH
;
A
#
# COMPACT_ATOMS: atom_id res chain seq x y z
N ARG A 1 -25.82 -18.11 -4.37
CA ARG A 1 -25.44 -17.79 -2.97
C ARG A 1 -25.61 -16.29 -2.75
N GLN A 2 -26.56 -15.87 -1.92
CA GLN A 2 -26.83 -14.45 -1.63
C GLN A 2 -25.62 -13.82 -0.92
N ARG A 3 -25.19 -12.64 -1.38
CA ARG A 3 -24.04 -11.91 -0.83
C ARG A 3 -24.50 -11.08 0.36
N LEU A 4 -24.12 -11.49 1.58
CA LEU A 4 -24.34 -10.70 2.81
C LEU A 4 -23.78 -9.27 2.66
N LYS A 5 -24.57 -8.29 3.10
CA LYS A 5 -24.32 -6.85 3.08
C LYS A 5 -24.30 -6.30 4.51
N ALA A 6 -23.70 -5.12 4.70
CA ALA A 6 -23.71 -4.44 6.00
C ALA A 6 -25.13 -4.13 6.49
N SER A 7 -26.05 -3.81 5.55
CA SER A 7 -27.47 -3.57 5.80
C SER A 7 -28.22 -4.73 6.46
N ASP A 8 -27.62 -5.92 6.50
CA ASP A 8 -28.24 -7.11 7.10
C ASP A 8 -28.07 -7.13 8.63
N PHE A 9 -27.36 -6.15 9.22
CA PHE A 9 -27.11 -6.01 10.67
C PHE A 9 -27.79 -4.75 11.24
N ASN A 10 -27.96 -4.69 12.57
CA ASN A 10 -28.44 -3.46 13.22
C ASN A 10 -27.41 -2.31 13.09
N GLU A 11 -27.87 -1.06 13.21
CA GLU A 11 -27.04 0.15 13.00
C GLU A 11 -25.77 0.14 13.86
N VAL A 12 -25.88 -0.21 15.14
CA VAL A 12 -24.75 -0.29 16.07
C VAL A 12 -23.66 -1.27 15.58
N THR A 13 -24.06 -2.42 15.04
CA THR A 13 -23.14 -3.41 14.48
C THR A 13 -22.50 -2.91 13.18
N GLN A 14 -23.25 -2.14 12.37
CA GLN A 14 -22.72 -1.55 11.14
C GLN A 14 -21.63 -0.52 11.44
N ASP A 15 -21.85 0.35 12.42
CA ASP A 15 -20.88 1.36 12.84
C ASP A 15 -19.60 0.70 13.39
N LEU A 16 -19.77 -0.30 14.26
CA LEU A 16 -18.64 -1.06 14.79
C LEU A 16 -17.86 -1.78 13.66
N LEU A 17 -18.58 -2.35 12.69
CA LEU A 17 -17.97 -2.99 11.53
C LEU A 17 -17.20 -2.00 10.65
N ALA A 18 -17.66 -0.75 10.54
CA ALA A 18 -16.94 0.30 9.79
C ALA A 18 -15.60 0.66 10.46
N ILE A 19 -15.60 0.83 11.79
CA ILE A 19 -14.38 1.07 12.58
C ILE A 19 -13.44 -0.13 12.44
N ALA A 20 -13.93 -1.34 12.69
CA ALA A 20 -13.15 -2.58 12.58
C ALA A 20 -12.58 -2.77 11.17
N THR A 21 -13.35 -2.44 10.13
CA THR A 21 -12.90 -2.52 8.74
C THR A 21 -11.71 -1.59 8.48
N SER A 22 -11.75 -0.37 8.98
CA SER A 22 -10.67 0.61 8.81
C SER A 22 -9.40 0.18 9.54
N ILE A 23 -9.54 -0.30 10.79
CA ILE A 23 -8.43 -0.88 11.55
C ILE A 23 -7.86 -2.11 10.83
N TYR A 24 -8.71 -2.98 10.30
CA TYR A 24 -8.30 -4.17 9.56
C TYR A 24 -7.47 -3.82 8.32
N ARG A 25 -7.91 -2.82 7.55
CA ARG A 25 -7.16 -2.31 6.39
C ARG A 25 -5.78 -1.80 6.81
N CYS A 26 -5.68 -1.06 7.91
CA CYS A 26 -4.39 -0.64 8.48
C CYS A 26 -3.51 -1.85 8.81
N LEU A 27 -4.03 -2.84 9.53
CA LEU A 27 -3.29 -4.05 9.90
C LEU A 27 -2.79 -4.82 8.67
N VAL A 28 -3.61 -4.95 7.62
CA VAL A 28 -3.20 -5.60 6.37
C VAL A 28 -1.99 -4.88 5.76
N VAL A 29 -2.06 -3.57 5.52
CA VAL A 29 -0.97 -2.87 4.80
C VAL A 29 0.29 -2.68 5.65
N THR A 30 0.17 -2.70 6.98
CA THR A 30 1.29 -2.48 7.91
C THR A 30 1.96 -3.79 8.36
N ARG A 31 1.23 -4.91 8.39
CA ARG A 31 1.75 -6.17 8.96
C ARG A 31 1.75 -7.34 7.99
N GLU A 32 0.75 -7.48 7.14
CA GLU A 32 0.64 -8.62 6.23
C GLU A 32 -0.07 -8.24 4.93
N PRO A 33 0.60 -7.50 4.02
CA PRO A 33 -0.01 -7.04 2.79
C PRO A 33 -0.46 -8.15 1.85
N PHE A 34 0.19 -9.31 1.92
CA PHE A 34 -0.13 -10.53 1.16
C PHE A 34 -0.29 -11.71 2.12
N PRO A 35 -1.45 -11.83 2.80
CA PRO A 35 -1.70 -12.95 3.70
C PRO A 35 -1.64 -14.28 2.97
N GLN A 36 -0.89 -15.23 3.53
CA GLN A 36 -0.70 -16.55 2.90
C GLN A 36 -1.83 -17.53 3.25
N THR A 37 -2.54 -17.28 4.36
CA THR A 37 -3.58 -18.19 4.84
C THR A 37 -4.84 -17.44 5.28
N LEU A 38 -5.97 -18.13 5.22
CA LEU A 38 -7.22 -17.64 5.81
C LEU A 38 -7.11 -17.49 7.34
N ILE A 39 -6.23 -18.27 7.99
CA ILE A 39 -5.97 -18.19 9.42
C ILE A 39 -5.36 -16.83 9.76
N SER A 40 -4.30 -16.40 9.06
CA SER A 40 -3.68 -15.08 9.24
C SER A 40 -4.68 -13.95 9.02
N GLU A 41 -5.49 -14.00 7.97
CA GLU A 41 -6.52 -12.97 7.73
C GLU A 41 -7.56 -12.93 8.85
N THR A 42 -7.96 -14.10 9.36
CA THR A 42 -8.93 -14.21 10.45
C THR A 42 -8.36 -13.66 11.76
N LEU A 43 -7.07 -13.88 12.03
CA LEU A 43 -6.40 -13.34 13.22
C LEU A 43 -6.35 -11.81 13.18
N LEU A 44 -5.99 -11.22 12.02
CA LEU A 44 -6.03 -9.76 11.84
C LEU A 44 -7.46 -9.21 11.98
N ALA A 45 -8.48 -9.93 11.48
CA ALA A 45 -9.87 -9.52 11.61
C ALA A 45 -10.35 -9.55 13.07
N LYS A 46 -9.97 -10.59 13.82
CA LYS A 46 -10.24 -10.70 15.27
C LYS A 46 -9.59 -9.57 16.06
N GLU A 47 -8.34 -9.24 15.72
CA GLU A 47 -7.62 -8.15 16.36
C GLU A 47 -8.29 -6.80 16.08
N ALA A 48 -8.57 -6.50 14.81
CA ALA A 48 -9.25 -5.27 14.43
C ALA A 48 -10.64 -5.12 15.07
N TRP A 49 -11.41 -6.21 15.16
CA TRP A 49 -12.70 -6.20 15.84
C TRP A 49 -12.56 -5.91 17.33
N ARG A 50 -11.60 -6.56 18.00
CA ARG A 50 -11.33 -6.32 19.42
C ARG A 50 -10.99 -4.86 19.69
N GLU A 51 -10.14 -4.26 18.86
CA GLU A 51 -9.79 -2.86 19.04
C GLU A 51 -10.94 -1.90 18.73
N ALA A 52 -11.73 -2.18 17.70
CA ALA A 52 -12.94 -1.42 17.41
C ALA A 52 -13.94 -1.50 18.57
N SER A 53 -14.16 -2.69 19.14
CA SER A 53 -15.03 -2.91 20.30
C SER A 53 -14.56 -2.12 21.52
N LYS A 54 -13.25 -2.11 21.77
CA LYS A 54 -12.64 -1.33 22.85
C LYS A 54 -12.85 0.18 22.65
N LEU A 55 -12.64 0.67 21.43
CA LEU A 55 -12.81 2.10 21.10
C LEU A 55 -14.27 2.55 21.22
N ALA A 56 -15.21 1.71 20.80
CA ALA A 56 -16.63 2.02 20.85
C ALA A 56 -17.27 1.75 22.22
N GLY A 57 -16.57 1.06 23.14
CA GLY A 57 -17.16 0.60 24.41
C GLY A 57 -18.27 -0.44 24.22
N LEU A 58 -18.22 -1.21 23.12
CA LEU A 58 -19.28 -2.15 22.72
C LEU A 58 -18.80 -3.61 22.78
N THR A 59 -19.64 -4.47 23.35
CA THR A 59 -19.39 -5.92 23.41
C THR A 59 -20.32 -6.66 22.45
N ILE A 60 -19.93 -6.71 21.17
CA ILE A 60 -20.65 -7.44 20.12
C ILE A 60 -19.82 -8.65 19.69
N GLN A 61 -20.47 -9.81 19.62
CA GLN A 61 -19.84 -11.05 19.20
C GLN A 61 -19.40 -10.99 17.74
N LEU A 62 -18.12 -11.28 17.48
CA LEU A 62 -17.60 -11.38 16.12
C LEU A 62 -18.05 -12.68 15.48
N THR A 63 -18.88 -12.57 14.44
CA THR A 63 -19.41 -13.73 13.70
C THR A 63 -18.58 -14.03 12.45
N PRO A 64 -18.67 -15.25 11.88
CA PRO A 64 -17.96 -15.59 10.64
C PRO A 64 -18.34 -14.71 9.44
N SER A 65 -19.58 -14.19 9.40
CA SER A 65 -20.02 -13.26 8.35
C SER A 65 -19.31 -11.91 8.44
N LEU A 66 -19.16 -11.37 9.65
CA LEU A 66 -18.41 -10.13 9.91
C LEU A 66 -16.93 -10.29 9.55
N VAL A 67 -16.31 -11.41 9.95
CA VAL A 67 -14.93 -11.75 9.53
C VAL A 67 -14.82 -11.72 8.02
N LYS A 68 -15.71 -12.43 7.32
CA LYS A 68 -15.71 -12.49 5.85
C LYS A 68 -15.90 -11.11 5.19
N MET A 69 -16.64 -10.19 5.82
CA MET A 69 -16.78 -8.83 5.33
C MET A 69 -15.48 -8.03 5.45
N MET A 70 -14.75 -8.21 6.55
CA MET A 70 -13.46 -7.57 6.77
C MET A 70 -12.38 -8.14 5.84
N THR A 71 -12.25 -9.47 5.74
CA THR A 71 -11.18 -10.08 4.92
C THR A 71 -11.31 -9.81 3.41
N ARG A 72 -12.52 -9.49 2.92
CA ARG A 72 -12.71 -8.98 1.55
C ARG A 72 -11.96 -7.66 1.29
N ARG A 73 -11.64 -6.90 2.33
CA ARG A 73 -10.96 -5.60 2.22
C ARG A 73 -9.47 -5.75 1.96
N THR A 74 -8.89 -6.92 2.18
CA THR A 74 -7.50 -7.25 1.88
C THR A 74 -7.13 -7.00 0.41
N SER A 75 -7.90 -7.56 -0.52
CA SER A 75 -7.66 -7.32 -1.95
C SER A 75 -8.10 -5.93 -2.38
N GLN A 76 -9.13 -5.37 -1.74
CA GLN A 76 -9.61 -4.02 -2.04
C GLN A 76 -8.56 -2.95 -1.74
N VAL A 77 -7.93 -2.96 -0.55
CA VAL A 77 -6.93 -1.95 -0.18
C VAL A 77 -5.69 -2.01 -1.08
N ARG A 78 -5.28 -3.22 -1.51
CA ARG A 78 -4.21 -3.37 -2.52
C ARG A 78 -4.61 -2.81 -3.88
N GLY A 79 -5.84 -3.12 -4.35
CA GLY A 79 -6.35 -2.62 -5.63
C GLY A 79 -6.49 -1.09 -5.65
N GLU A 80 -6.89 -0.51 -4.52
CA GLU A 80 -6.97 0.94 -4.33
C GLU A 80 -5.60 1.60 -4.42
N LEU A 81 -4.60 1.06 -3.70
CA LEU A 81 -3.20 1.49 -3.81
C LEU A 81 -2.71 1.41 -5.26
N LYS A 82 -2.90 0.26 -5.92
CA LYS A 82 -2.50 0.08 -7.34
C LYS A 82 -3.15 1.12 -8.25
N THR A 83 -4.41 1.45 -8.04
CA THR A 83 -5.14 2.44 -8.85
C THR A 83 -4.52 3.82 -8.71
N LYS A 84 -4.22 4.27 -7.49
CA LYS A 84 -3.53 5.54 -7.23
C LYS A 84 -2.11 5.53 -7.83
N MET A 85 -1.36 4.45 -7.59
CA MET A 85 0.00 4.29 -8.11
C MET A 85 0.07 4.29 -9.62
N ARG A 86 -0.95 3.80 -10.33
CA ARG A 86 -0.98 3.80 -11.80
C ARG A 86 -0.95 5.22 -12.37
N ALA A 87 -1.73 6.13 -11.79
CA ALA A 87 -1.74 7.53 -12.20
C ALA A 87 -0.41 8.22 -11.84
N LEU A 88 0.05 8.05 -10.61
CA LEU A 88 1.30 8.63 -10.12
C LEU A 88 2.52 8.16 -10.93
N THR A 89 2.65 6.85 -11.16
CA THR A 89 3.80 6.24 -11.87
C THR A 89 3.85 6.72 -13.32
N ALA A 90 2.70 6.73 -14.01
CA ALA A 90 2.63 7.20 -15.40
C ALA A 90 3.11 8.65 -15.52
N SER A 91 2.58 9.54 -14.67
CA SER A 91 2.93 10.96 -14.68
C SER A 91 4.37 11.21 -14.23
N PHE A 92 4.86 10.50 -13.22
CA PHE A 92 6.17 10.75 -12.62
C PHE A 92 7.32 10.41 -13.56
N PHE A 93 7.21 9.30 -14.29
CA PHE A 93 8.24 8.87 -15.23
C PHE A 93 8.03 9.40 -16.66
N GLY A 94 6.84 9.95 -16.96
CA GLY A 94 6.56 10.54 -18.27
C GLY A 94 6.08 9.54 -19.32
N PHE A 95 5.45 8.44 -18.91
CA PHE A 95 4.80 7.50 -19.83
C PHE A 95 3.69 8.18 -20.63
N ARG A 96 3.53 7.79 -21.90
CA ARG A 96 2.64 8.45 -22.86
C ARG A 96 1.61 7.47 -23.42
N THR A 97 0.41 7.94 -23.73
CA THR A 97 -0.72 7.10 -24.18
C THR A 97 -0.87 6.97 -25.70
N SER A 98 0.03 7.59 -26.48
CA SER A 98 0.00 7.49 -27.95
C SER A 98 0.38 6.09 -28.44
N GLN A 99 -0.26 5.64 -29.52
CA GLN A 99 0.01 4.37 -30.20
C GLN A 99 1.06 4.49 -31.32
N SER A 100 1.76 5.63 -31.43
CA SER A 100 2.84 5.74 -32.41
C SER A 100 3.99 4.80 -32.05
N ILE A 101 4.64 4.22 -33.06
CA ILE A 101 5.79 3.31 -32.88
C ILE A 101 6.85 3.97 -31.99
N ALA A 102 7.16 5.25 -32.23
CA ALA A 102 8.12 6.01 -31.42
C ALA A 102 7.71 6.12 -29.94
N THR A 103 6.41 6.29 -29.66
CA THR A 103 5.91 6.34 -28.27
C THR A 103 6.00 4.97 -27.60
N MET A 104 5.62 3.91 -28.34
CA MET A 104 5.70 2.54 -27.83
C MET A 104 7.14 2.16 -27.49
N THR A 105 8.09 2.44 -28.39
CA THR A 105 9.53 2.24 -28.14
C THR A 105 9.99 3.02 -26.92
N HIS A 106 9.67 4.32 -26.83
CA HIS A 106 10.02 5.14 -25.67
C HIS A 106 9.50 4.56 -24.35
N ASN A 107 8.22 4.22 -24.28
CA ASN A 107 7.60 3.66 -23.08
C ASN A 107 8.24 2.34 -22.67
N ARG A 108 8.47 1.43 -23.63
CA ARG A 108 9.11 0.14 -23.35
C ARG A 108 10.52 0.34 -22.80
N ASP A 109 11.35 1.11 -23.51
CA ASP A 109 12.75 1.31 -23.15
C ASP A 109 12.85 2.01 -21.77
N LEU A 110 11.92 2.92 -21.46
CA LEU A 110 11.77 3.54 -20.15
C LEU A 110 11.35 2.53 -19.07
N ALA A 111 10.35 1.69 -19.32
CA ALA A 111 9.92 0.66 -18.37
C ALA A 111 11.05 -0.34 -18.08
N GLU A 112 11.73 -0.82 -19.11
CA GLU A 112 12.87 -1.74 -18.99
C GLU A 112 14.02 -1.12 -18.20
N SER A 113 14.41 0.12 -18.50
CA SER A 113 15.49 0.81 -17.78
C SER A 113 15.16 1.11 -16.31
N LEU A 114 13.92 1.46 -15.99
CA LEU A 114 13.47 1.66 -14.61
C LEU A 114 13.45 0.36 -13.81
N LYS A 115 13.10 -0.76 -14.46
CA LYS A 115 13.09 -2.09 -13.85
C LYS A 115 14.47 -2.70 -13.73
N ASP A 116 15.38 -2.42 -14.65
CA ASP A 116 16.76 -2.89 -14.60
C ASP A 116 17.43 -2.44 -13.29
N GLY A 117 17.97 -3.39 -12.53
CA GLY A 117 18.54 -3.14 -11.21
C GLY A 117 17.60 -2.41 -10.23
N THR A 118 16.28 -2.43 -10.46
CA THR A 118 15.27 -1.77 -9.62
C THR A 118 15.49 -0.24 -9.52
N CYS A 119 15.94 0.41 -10.61
CA CYS A 119 16.29 1.84 -10.63
C CYS A 119 15.16 2.79 -10.16
N PHE A 120 13.88 2.39 -10.29
CA PHE A 120 12.74 3.20 -9.85
C PHE A 120 12.71 3.55 -8.36
N VAL A 121 13.50 2.86 -7.50
CA VAL A 121 13.53 3.14 -6.06
C VAL A 121 14.38 4.36 -5.69
N PHE A 122 15.22 4.84 -6.59
CA PHE A 122 16.14 5.95 -6.34
C PHE A 122 15.44 7.30 -6.51
N LYS A 123 15.92 8.32 -5.77
CA LYS A 123 15.49 9.72 -5.94
C LYS A 123 15.86 10.24 -7.33
N ASP A 124 17.10 9.97 -7.74
CA ASP A 124 17.62 10.20 -9.09
C ASP A 124 18.01 8.84 -9.65
N TRP A 125 17.15 8.30 -10.51
CA TRP A 125 17.27 6.94 -11.05
C TRP A 125 18.32 6.85 -12.17
N GLU A 126 18.60 7.94 -12.86
CA GLU A 126 19.68 8.01 -13.86
C GLU A 126 21.05 7.94 -13.19
N LYS A 127 21.25 8.70 -12.10
CA LYS A 127 22.50 8.69 -11.31
C LYS A 127 22.53 7.61 -10.23
N LYS A 128 21.45 6.84 -10.07
CA LYS A 128 21.25 5.84 -9.02
C LYS A 128 21.59 6.37 -7.64
N SER A 129 21.09 7.57 -7.30
CA SER A 129 21.36 8.24 -6.02
C SER A 129 20.10 8.40 -5.17
N GLY A 130 20.26 8.27 -3.85
CA GLY A 130 19.16 8.33 -2.89
C GLY A 130 18.20 7.13 -2.98
N ILE A 131 18.72 5.91 -2.75
CA ILE A 131 17.92 4.68 -2.71
C ILE A 131 16.76 4.79 -1.71
N TYR A 132 15.58 4.31 -2.10
CA TYR A 132 14.30 4.39 -1.36
C TYR A 132 13.81 5.80 -1.03
N LYS A 133 14.33 6.83 -1.72
CA LYS A 133 13.90 8.23 -1.59
C LYS A 133 13.22 8.76 -2.84
N THR A 134 12.70 7.88 -3.70
CA THR A 134 11.86 8.29 -4.84
C THR A 134 10.63 9.06 -4.34
N GLY A 135 10.30 10.17 -5.03
CA GLY A 135 9.14 11.00 -4.68
C GLY A 135 7.82 10.23 -4.74
N LEU A 136 7.76 9.16 -5.55
CA LEU A 136 6.60 8.28 -5.65
C LEU A 136 6.20 7.63 -4.32
N ILE A 137 7.16 7.30 -3.45
CA ILE A 137 6.84 6.71 -2.14
C ILE A 137 6.08 7.73 -1.28
N GLN A 138 6.55 8.98 -1.25
CA GLN A 138 5.87 10.04 -0.50
C GLN A 138 4.46 10.30 -1.06
N SER A 139 4.34 10.44 -2.38
CA SER A 139 3.04 10.64 -3.03
C SER A 139 2.08 9.48 -2.75
N ALA A 140 2.57 8.24 -2.77
CA ALA A 140 1.76 7.07 -2.42
C ALA A 140 1.23 7.15 -0.98
N VAL A 141 2.10 7.50 -0.03
CA VAL A 141 1.73 7.58 1.39
C VAL A 141 0.70 8.69 1.60
N ASN A 142 0.95 9.87 1.04
CA ASN A 142 0.07 11.02 1.13
C ASN A 142 -1.30 10.68 0.51
N ASP A 143 -1.33 10.27 -0.75
CA ASP A 143 -2.59 10.06 -1.48
C ASP A 143 -3.44 8.92 -0.93
N MET A 144 -2.82 7.90 -0.33
CA MET A 144 -3.53 6.69 0.11
C MET A 144 -3.97 6.76 1.58
N TRP A 145 -3.17 7.34 2.47
CA TRP A 145 -3.43 7.27 3.92
C TRP A 145 -3.44 8.62 4.64
N PHE A 146 -3.00 9.71 4.00
CA PHE A 146 -2.83 11.02 4.66
C PHE A 146 -3.31 12.20 3.79
N ALA A 147 -4.25 11.97 2.86
CA ALA A 147 -4.74 13.00 1.96
C ALA A 147 -5.78 13.89 2.65
N ASN A 148 -6.50 13.36 3.65
CA ASN A 148 -7.54 14.08 4.40
C ASN A 148 -7.54 13.68 5.87
N ARG A 149 -8.15 14.54 6.72
CA ARG A 149 -8.31 14.30 8.16
C ARG A 149 -9.03 13.00 8.56
N ASN A 150 -9.85 12.48 7.63
CA ASN A 150 -10.64 11.27 7.85
C ASN A 150 -9.94 10.01 7.32
N ASP A 151 -8.74 10.13 6.76
CA ASP A 151 -8.02 9.00 6.21
C ASP A 151 -7.43 8.12 7.32
N GLU A 152 -7.23 6.86 6.98
CA GLU A 152 -6.81 5.80 7.91
C GLU A 152 -5.49 6.11 8.62
N GLY A 153 -4.54 6.75 7.91
CA GLY A 153 -3.25 7.15 8.47
C GLY A 153 -3.35 8.31 9.46
N VAL A 154 -4.36 9.16 9.34
CA VAL A 154 -4.63 10.25 10.28
C VAL A 154 -5.36 9.72 11.52
N ILE A 155 -6.48 9.01 11.31
CA ILE A 155 -7.31 8.52 12.41
C ILE A 155 -6.59 7.43 13.23
N TYR A 156 -5.87 6.52 12.57
CA TYR A 156 -5.21 5.38 13.20
C TYR A 156 -3.69 5.45 13.08
N SER A 157 -3.14 6.65 13.28
CA SER A 157 -1.71 6.99 13.14
C SER A 157 -0.76 6.01 13.84
N LYS A 158 -1.17 5.44 14.99
CA LYS A 158 -0.40 4.43 15.75
C LYS A 158 0.04 3.21 14.93
N TYR A 159 -0.67 2.85 13.85
CA TYR A 159 -0.27 1.72 12.99
C TYR A 159 0.81 2.11 11.98
N PHE A 160 0.97 3.41 11.74
CA PHE A 160 1.91 3.98 10.77
C PHE A 160 3.14 4.59 11.44
N ASP A 161 3.25 4.60 12.77
CA ASP A 161 4.35 5.21 13.49
C ASP A 161 5.27 4.17 14.18
N PRO A 162 6.54 4.01 13.75
CA PRO A 162 7.13 4.57 12.52
C PRO A 162 6.66 3.83 11.26
N LEU A 163 6.73 4.48 10.10
CA LEU A 163 6.17 3.95 8.84
C LEU A 163 6.62 2.50 8.59
N PRO A 164 5.73 1.49 8.51
CA PRO A 164 6.17 0.10 8.50
C PRO A 164 7.00 -0.26 7.26
N VAL A 165 8.09 -1.03 7.45
CA VAL A 165 8.92 -1.51 6.33
C VAL A 165 8.10 -2.33 5.33
N LYS A 166 7.12 -3.08 5.83
CA LYS A 166 6.18 -3.86 5.00
C LYS A 166 5.28 -2.97 4.14
N LEU A 167 4.91 -1.78 4.63
CA LEU A 167 4.15 -0.81 3.86
C LEU A 167 5.00 -0.25 2.71
N LEU A 168 6.27 0.07 2.98
CA LEU A 168 7.22 0.47 1.93
C LEU A 168 7.37 -0.62 0.87
N ALA A 169 7.58 -1.88 1.28
CA ALA A 169 7.67 -3.00 0.35
C ALA A 169 6.41 -3.13 -0.51
N LEU A 170 5.21 -2.96 0.08
CA LEU A 170 3.95 -2.98 -0.66
C LEU A 170 3.88 -1.86 -1.71
N ILE A 171 4.29 -0.63 -1.36
CA ILE A 171 4.32 0.50 -2.30
C ILE A 171 5.30 0.22 -3.46
N LEU A 172 6.50 -0.27 -3.17
CA LEU A 172 7.49 -0.64 -4.20
C LEU A 172 6.95 -1.72 -5.14
N THR A 173 6.24 -2.71 -4.59
CA THR A 173 5.58 -3.76 -5.38
C THR A 173 4.49 -3.17 -6.27
N ALA A 174 3.72 -2.19 -5.78
CA ALA A 174 2.69 -1.53 -6.57
C ALA A 174 3.29 -0.68 -7.71
N ILE A 175 4.42 0.01 -7.46
CA ILE A 175 5.19 0.72 -8.49
C ILE A 175 5.65 -0.27 -9.55
N GLU A 176 6.27 -1.38 -9.16
CA GLU A 176 6.76 -2.38 -10.13
C GLU A 176 5.61 -2.97 -10.95
N CYS A 177 4.48 -3.27 -10.32
CA CYS A 177 3.28 -3.69 -11.03
C CYS A 177 2.80 -2.63 -12.03
N CYS A 178 2.95 -1.34 -11.74
CA CYS A 178 2.61 -0.25 -12.67
C CYS A 178 3.62 -0.13 -13.82
N LEU A 179 4.90 -0.42 -13.58
CA LEU A 179 5.90 -0.46 -14.65
C LEU A 179 5.67 -1.66 -15.59
N ASP A 180 5.23 -2.80 -15.05
CA ASP A 180 4.88 -3.97 -15.86
C ASP A 180 3.83 -3.65 -16.92
N GLU A 181 2.90 -2.74 -16.63
CA GLU A 181 1.85 -2.31 -17.58
C GLU A 181 2.40 -1.65 -18.84
N TRP A 182 3.68 -1.27 -18.87
CA TRP A 182 4.32 -0.55 -19.97
C TRP A 182 5.42 -1.35 -20.66
N ILE A 183 5.68 -2.60 -20.27
CA ILE A 183 6.77 -3.41 -20.81
C ILE A 183 6.60 -3.73 -22.30
N THR A 184 5.37 -3.75 -22.81
CA THR A 184 5.13 -3.93 -24.26
C THR A 184 5.16 -2.60 -25.04
N GLY A 185 5.38 -1.48 -24.35
CA GLY A 185 5.32 -0.13 -24.89
C GLY A 185 3.90 0.45 -24.97
N MET A 186 2.88 -0.41 -24.92
CA MET A 186 1.48 -0.03 -24.75
C MET A 186 1.05 -0.25 -23.32
N LYS A 187 0.11 0.58 -22.85
CA LYS A 187 -0.47 0.42 -21.53
C LYS A 187 -1.38 -0.80 -21.49
N GLU A 188 -1.05 -1.76 -20.64
CA GLU A 188 -1.86 -2.94 -20.35
C GLU A 188 -2.52 -2.85 -18.97
N ASP A 189 -3.68 -3.50 -18.78
CA ASP A 189 -4.29 -3.60 -17.46
C ASP A 189 -3.81 -4.86 -16.73
N ILE A 190 -2.70 -4.72 -16.01
CA ILE A 190 -2.13 -5.81 -15.22
C ILE A 190 -2.76 -5.84 -13.83
N LYS A 191 -3.34 -6.99 -13.50
CA LYS A 191 -3.98 -7.23 -12.20
C LYS A 191 -2.94 -7.34 -11.10
N PHE A 192 -3.10 -6.52 -10.05
CA PHE A 192 -2.32 -6.62 -8.82
C PHE A 192 -2.78 -7.77 -7.92
N SER A 193 -2.61 -9.00 -8.43
CA SER A 193 -3.06 -10.23 -7.78
C SER A 193 -2.04 -10.73 -6.75
N SER A 194 -2.53 -11.41 -5.70
CA SER A 194 -1.65 -12.03 -4.71
C SER A 194 -0.72 -13.07 -5.34
N THR A 195 -1.23 -13.90 -6.26
CA THR A 195 -0.46 -14.96 -6.90
C THR A 195 0.75 -14.42 -7.67
N ALA A 196 0.56 -13.34 -8.44
CA ALA A 196 1.64 -12.76 -9.23
C ALA A 196 2.62 -11.91 -8.41
N TYR A 197 2.12 -11.14 -7.44
CA TYR A 197 2.93 -10.10 -6.78
C TYR A 197 3.38 -10.42 -5.35
N THR A 198 2.95 -11.54 -4.76
CA THR A 198 3.56 -12.00 -3.49
C THR A 198 5.07 -12.22 -3.62
N PRO A 199 5.59 -12.91 -4.66
CA PRO A 199 7.04 -13.09 -4.81
C PRO A 199 7.78 -11.76 -4.95
N VAL A 200 7.25 -10.84 -5.76
CA VAL A 200 7.81 -9.49 -5.96
C VAL A 200 7.85 -8.72 -4.64
N TYR A 201 6.78 -8.77 -3.86
CA TYR A 201 6.72 -8.17 -2.53
C TYR A 201 7.78 -8.72 -1.57
N LEU A 202 7.99 -10.04 -1.56
CA LEU A 202 9.00 -10.67 -0.70
C LEU A 202 10.42 -10.25 -1.11
N VAL A 203 10.69 -10.08 -2.40
CA VAL A 203 11.97 -9.55 -2.90
C VAL A 203 12.20 -8.12 -2.42
N HIS A 204 11.21 -7.24 -2.54
CA HIS A 204 11.32 -5.86 -2.03
C HIS A 204 11.51 -5.80 -0.53
N LEU A 205 10.75 -6.61 0.22
CA LEU A 205 10.86 -6.69 1.67
C LEU A 205 12.26 -7.16 2.09
N SER A 206 12.79 -8.21 1.47
CA SER A 206 14.14 -8.72 1.74
C SER A 206 15.20 -7.69 1.36
N SER A 207 15.01 -6.93 0.28
CA SER A 207 15.93 -5.88 -0.14
C SER A 207 15.98 -4.73 0.86
N LEU A 208 14.81 -4.28 1.36
CA LEU A 208 14.72 -3.27 2.42
C LEU A 208 15.38 -3.74 3.72
N GLN A 209 15.17 -5.01 4.11
CA GLN A 209 15.81 -5.58 5.31
C GLN A 209 17.34 -5.64 5.17
N ARG A 210 17.85 -6.10 4.03
CA ARG A 210 19.29 -6.12 3.75
C ARG A 210 19.88 -4.70 3.71
N PHE A 211 19.13 -3.73 3.20
CA PHE A 211 19.53 -2.32 3.23
C PHE A 211 19.62 -1.81 4.68
N ASP A 212 18.65 -2.13 5.52
CA ASP A 212 18.67 -1.77 6.94
C ASP A 212 19.87 -2.39 7.66
N GLU A 213 20.11 -3.69 7.48
CA GLU A 213 21.24 -4.41 8.06
C GLU A 213 22.58 -3.76 7.67
N ARG A 214 22.79 -3.52 6.37
CA ARG A 214 24.02 -2.93 5.82
C ARG A 214 24.24 -1.47 6.23
N THR A 215 23.16 -0.76 6.56
CA THR A 215 23.20 0.66 6.92
C THR A 215 22.85 0.93 8.38
N SER A 216 22.80 -0.13 9.19
CA SER A 216 22.34 -0.14 10.58
C SER A 216 23.09 0.88 11.45
N HIS A 217 24.41 0.99 11.29
CA HIS A 217 25.24 1.99 11.97
C HIS A 217 24.73 3.44 11.77
N TYR A 218 24.17 3.72 10.58
CA TYR A 218 23.67 5.05 10.22
C TYR A 218 22.15 5.19 10.40
N LYS A 219 21.45 4.08 10.67
CA LYS A 219 19.99 3.98 10.78
C LYS A 219 19.27 4.62 9.59
N LEU A 220 19.76 4.37 8.37
CA LEU A 220 19.26 5.09 7.19
C LEU A 220 17.80 4.75 6.88
N LEU A 221 17.41 3.48 6.98
CA LEU A 221 16.03 3.09 6.71
C LEU A 221 15.07 3.69 7.74
N GLU A 222 15.44 3.68 9.03
CA GLU A 222 14.69 4.35 10.09
C GLU A 222 14.49 5.84 9.79
N LYS A 223 15.56 6.56 9.45
CA LYS A 223 15.50 7.98 9.08
C LYS A 223 14.61 8.25 7.87
N ILE A 224 14.66 7.39 6.85
CA ILE A 224 13.79 7.49 5.67
C ILE A 224 12.32 7.34 6.10
N ARG A 225 12.01 6.33 6.92
CA ARG A 225 10.64 6.04 7.37
C ARG A 225 10.06 7.15 8.23
N VAL A 226 10.85 7.69 9.16
CA VAL A 226 10.49 8.84 10.00
C VAL A 226 10.22 10.05 9.12
N ASN A 227 11.14 10.40 8.21
CA ASN A 227 10.96 11.55 7.35
C ASN A 227 9.71 11.46 6.45
N ILE A 228 9.40 10.28 5.90
CA ILE A 228 8.20 10.10 5.09
C ILE A 228 6.93 10.33 5.92
N LEU A 229 6.91 9.79 7.15
CA LEU A 229 5.77 9.92 8.04
C LEU A 229 5.58 11.36 8.52
N ASP A 230 6.65 12.05 8.92
CA ASP A 230 6.60 13.45 9.36
C ASP A 230 6.00 14.34 8.27
N VAL A 231 6.46 14.16 7.02
CA VAL A 231 5.93 14.90 5.86
C VAL A 231 4.45 14.55 5.61
N ALA A 232 4.07 13.28 5.71
CA ALA A 232 2.69 12.86 5.50
C ALA A 232 1.75 13.41 6.58
N GLN A 233 2.17 13.39 7.85
CA GLN A 233 1.41 13.95 8.97
C GLN A 233 1.26 15.48 8.84
N TYR A 234 2.29 16.17 8.37
CA TYR A 234 2.19 17.60 8.08
C TYR A 234 1.12 17.90 7.02
N VAL A 235 1.10 17.14 5.91
CA VAL A 235 0.10 17.29 4.83
C VAL A 235 -1.31 16.98 5.33
N GLY A 236 -1.49 15.86 6.05
CA GLY A 236 -2.79 15.45 6.58
C GLY A 236 -3.33 16.38 7.68
N GLY A 237 -2.44 17.05 8.41
CA GLY A 237 -2.77 18.02 9.46
C GLY A 237 -3.10 19.42 8.93
N HIS A 238 -2.44 19.92 7.88
CA HIS A 238 -2.54 21.33 7.46
C HIS A 238 -3.66 21.66 6.46
N LEU A 239 -4.54 20.71 6.11
CA LEU A 239 -5.76 20.98 5.32
C LEU A 239 -6.86 21.68 6.15
N HIS A 240 -6.46 22.67 6.95
CA HIS A 240 -7.30 23.48 7.84
C HIS A 240 -7.92 24.67 7.11
#